data_AF-A0A0H5CR39-F1
#
_entry.id   AF-A0A0H5CR39-F1
#
_cell.length_a   1.000
_cell.length_b   1.000
_cell.length_c   1.000
_cell.angle_alpha   90.00
_cell.angle_beta   90.00
_cell.angle_gamma   90.00
#
_symmetry.space_group_name_H-M   'P 1'
#
loop_
_entity.id
_entity.type
_entity.pdbx_description
1 polymer ?
#
loop_
_entity_poly.entity_id
_entity_poly.type
_entity_poly.pdbx_seq_one_letter_code
_entity_poly.pdbx_strand_id
1 'polypeptide(L)'
;MAFYGDPDELDRLAGKIEQRADDVRKHGADMDVQAAAMRWKSIAADRCRETITGDRESLDGTAGKLDEAAAALRRHAQELRELLAAIKRIAEAVVGWFNDAIDRFNRALESFKNMVSDMVDTVTGVFGGGGDAPQAPRPPWEGWRYQPDNLPPAGDKQWLEVGTFMRAQGVA
;
A
#
# COMPACT_ATOMS: atom_id res chain seq x y z
N MET A 1 16.11 -2.21 7.00
CA MET A 1 15.21 -3.24 7.55
C MET A 1 14.36 -3.74 6.40
N ALA A 2 14.48 -5.02 6.03
CA ALA A 2 13.64 -5.62 4.99
C ALA A 2 12.20 -5.60 5.49
N PHE A 3 11.34 -4.88 4.79
CA PHE A 3 9.94 -4.70 5.16
C PHE A 3 9.23 -6.04 4.95
N TYR A 4 8.83 -6.69 6.05
CA TYR A 4 8.03 -7.90 6.07
C TYR A 4 6.62 -7.55 5.52
N GLY A 5 6.50 -7.42 4.21
CA GLY A 5 5.29 -6.92 3.55
C GLY A 5 5.50 -6.21 2.22
N ASP A 6 6.67 -6.28 1.58
CA ASP A 6 6.82 -5.80 0.20
C ASP A 6 6.07 -6.76 -0.75
N PRO A 7 5.03 -6.29 -1.48
CA PRO A 7 4.31 -7.12 -2.43
C PRO A 7 5.20 -7.78 -3.48
N ASP A 8 6.32 -7.13 -3.84
CA ASP A 8 7.22 -7.64 -4.86
C ASP A 8 8.09 -8.80 -4.33
N GLU A 9 8.39 -8.81 -3.03
CA GLU A 9 9.05 -9.96 -2.39
C GLU A 9 8.10 -11.17 -2.29
N LEU A 10 6.82 -10.93 -2.02
CA LEU A 10 5.79 -12.00 -2.02
C LEU A 10 5.61 -12.61 -3.40
N ASP A 11 5.57 -11.79 -4.45
CA ASP A 11 5.49 -12.28 -5.84
C ASP A 11 6.75 -13.07 -6.23
N ARG A 12 7.93 -12.60 -5.81
CA ARG A 12 9.19 -13.33 -6.02
C ARG A 12 9.18 -14.68 -5.31
N LEU A 13 8.65 -14.75 -4.08
CA LEU A 13 8.53 -16.01 -3.34
C LEU A 13 7.52 -16.95 -4.00
N ALA A 14 6.37 -16.43 -4.43
CA ALA A 14 5.37 -17.21 -5.17
C ALA A 14 5.97 -17.83 -6.44
N GLY A 15 6.74 -17.06 -7.23
CA GLY A 15 7.42 -17.59 -8.42
C GLY A 15 8.43 -18.71 -8.11
N LYS A 16 9.15 -18.63 -6.98
CA LYS A 16 10.04 -19.72 -6.53
C LYS A 16 9.28 -20.98 -6.14
N ILE A 17 8.09 -20.84 -5.58
CA ILE A 17 7.24 -21.97 -5.17
C ILE A 17 6.68 -22.67 -6.42
N GLU A 18 6.22 -21.93 -7.41
CA GLU A 18 5.76 -22.49 -8.69
C GLU A 18 6.88 -23.23 -9.41
N GLN A 19 8.08 -22.65 -9.45
CA GLN A 19 9.23 -23.33 -10.06
C GLN A 19 9.51 -24.68 -9.39
N ARG A 20 9.36 -24.77 -8.06
CA ARG A 20 9.49 -26.04 -7.34
C ARG A 20 8.34 -27.00 -7.64
N ALA A 21 7.12 -26.50 -7.84
CA ALA A 21 5.99 -27.32 -8.24
C ALA A 21 6.23 -27.95 -9.62
N ASP A 22 6.77 -27.17 -10.56
CA ASP A 22 7.15 -27.66 -11.89
C ASP A 22 8.28 -28.69 -11.84
N ASP A 23 9.30 -28.46 -11.01
CA ASP A 23 10.38 -29.44 -10.79
C ASP A 23 9.83 -30.76 -10.24
N VAL A 24 8.86 -30.72 -9.32
CA VAL A 24 8.18 -31.91 -8.76
C VAL A 24 7.39 -32.67 -9.83
N ARG A 25 6.60 -31.96 -10.65
CA ARG A 25 5.86 -32.58 -11.77
C ARG A 25 6.80 -33.23 -12.77
N LYS A 26 7.88 -32.53 -13.13
CA LYS A 26 8.89 -33.03 -14.05
C LYS A 26 9.55 -34.29 -13.51
N HIS A 27 9.89 -34.30 -12.23
CA HIS A 27 10.45 -35.49 -11.59
C HIS A 27 9.50 -36.69 -11.65
N GLY A 28 8.21 -36.50 -11.35
CA GLY A 28 7.20 -37.56 -11.48
C GLY A 28 7.03 -38.06 -12.92
N ALA A 29 7.06 -37.15 -13.90
CA ALA A 29 7.00 -37.51 -15.32
C ALA A 29 8.25 -38.30 -15.77
N ASP A 30 9.44 -37.91 -15.31
CA ASP A 30 10.69 -38.60 -15.62
C ASP A 30 10.69 -40.03 -15.03
N MET A 31 10.17 -40.22 -13.82
CA MET A 31 10.01 -41.55 -13.20
C MET A 31 9.10 -42.46 -14.04
N ASP A 32 7.96 -41.93 -14.50
CA ASP A 32 6.99 -42.65 -15.33
C ASP A 32 7.58 -43.05 -16.70
N VAL A 33 8.31 -42.13 -17.36
CA VAL A 33 9.04 -42.42 -18.60
C VAL A 33 10.08 -43.52 -18.39
N GLN A 34 10.85 -43.46 -17.30
CA GLN A 34 11.83 -44.49 -16.96
C GLN A 34 11.16 -45.84 -16.70
N ALA A 35 10.00 -45.85 -16.02
CA ALA A 35 9.23 -47.06 -15.76
C ALA A 35 8.69 -47.71 -17.04
N ALA A 36 8.20 -46.89 -17.97
CA ALA A 36 7.72 -47.33 -19.27
C ALA A 36 8.86 -47.88 -20.16
N ALA A 37 10.05 -47.28 -20.07
CA ALA A 37 11.24 -47.72 -20.83
C ALA A 37 11.86 -49.04 -20.31
N MET A 38 11.45 -49.53 -19.13
CA MET A 38 11.96 -50.78 -18.57
C MET A 38 11.64 -51.97 -19.48
N ARG A 39 12.69 -52.61 -20.01
CA ARG A 39 12.59 -53.82 -20.85
C ARG A 39 12.27 -55.10 -20.07
N TRP A 40 12.38 -55.05 -18.74
CA TRP A 40 12.08 -56.18 -17.86
C TRP A 40 10.56 -56.43 -17.78
N LYS A 41 10.13 -57.66 -18.09
CA LYS A 41 8.74 -58.10 -18.05
C LYS A 41 8.58 -59.21 -17.02
N SER A 42 7.87 -58.93 -15.94
CA SER A 42 7.48 -59.87 -14.89
C SER A 42 6.39 -59.25 -14.01
N ILE A 43 5.74 -60.05 -13.17
CA ILE A 43 4.80 -59.56 -12.15
C ILE A 43 5.44 -58.50 -11.24
N ALA A 44 6.74 -58.64 -10.94
CA ALA A 44 7.47 -57.66 -10.15
C ALA A 44 7.68 -56.33 -10.92
N ALA A 45 7.89 -56.41 -12.24
CA ALA A 45 7.98 -55.21 -13.09
C ALA A 45 6.63 -54.49 -13.18
N ASP A 46 5.52 -55.23 -13.27
CA ASP A 46 4.17 -54.64 -13.30
C ASP A 46 3.84 -53.94 -11.98
N ARG A 47 4.13 -54.57 -10.84
CA ARG A 47 4.02 -53.90 -9.53
C ARG A 47 4.88 -52.66 -9.40
N CYS A 48 6.12 -52.70 -9.92
CA CYS A 48 6.99 -51.53 -9.90
C CYS A 48 6.40 -50.36 -10.70
N ARG A 49 5.81 -50.62 -11.87
CA ARG A 49 5.11 -49.59 -12.65
C ARG A 49 3.90 -49.04 -11.90
N GLU A 50 3.09 -49.90 -11.29
CA GLU A 50 1.96 -49.46 -10.45
C GLU A 50 2.40 -48.57 -9.29
N THR A 51 3.49 -48.92 -8.60
CA THR A 51 4.06 -48.09 -7.53
C THR A 51 4.52 -46.73 -8.06
N ILE A 52 5.22 -46.69 -9.20
CA ILE A 52 5.67 -45.42 -9.80
C ILE A 52 4.49 -44.54 -10.22
N THR A 53 3.41 -45.12 -10.75
CA THR A 53 2.18 -44.38 -11.04
C THR A 53 1.58 -43.76 -9.77
N GLY A 54 1.51 -44.52 -8.67
CA GLY A 54 1.04 -44.00 -7.39
C GLY A 54 1.93 -42.90 -6.81
N ASP A 55 3.25 -43.06 -6.91
CA ASP A 55 4.22 -42.04 -6.48
C ASP A 55 4.07 -40.76 -7.31
N ARG A 56 3.88 -40.89 -8.63
CA ARG A 56 3.61 -39.76 -9.53
C ARG A 56 2.34 -39.00 -9.12
N GLU A 57 1.24 -39.70 -8.85
CA GLU A 57 -0.01 -39.07 -8.40
C GLU A 57 0.19 -38.30 -7.09
N SER A 58 0.98 -38.83 -6.16
CA SER A 58 1.34 -38.16 -4.90
C SER A 58 2.19 -36.91 -5.11
N LEU A 59 3.17 -36.97 -6.03
CA LEU A 59 3.98 -35.82 -6.42
C LEU A 59 3.12 -34.73 -7.10
N ASP A 60 2.20 -35.11 -7.99
CA ASP A 60 1.28 -34.20 -8.65
C ASP A 60 0.35 -33.52 -7.62
N GLY A 61 -0.16 -34.26 -6.64
CA GLY A 61 -0.91 -33.70 -5.51
C GLY A 61 -0.10 -32.74 -4.64
N THR A 62 1.21 -32.98 -4.49
CA THR A 62 2.12 -32.08 -3.77
C THR A 62 2.39 -30.81 -4.57
N ALA A 63 2.63 -30.93 -5.88
CA ALA A 63 2.77 -29.78 -6.77
C ALA A 63 1.52 -28.90 -6.77
N GLY A 64 0.32 -29.50 -6.77
CA GLY A 64 -0.94 -28.76 -6.63
C GLY A 64 -1.02 -27.90 -5.36
N LYS A 65 -0.59 -28.44 -4.20
CA LYS A 65 -0.54 -27.67 -2.94
C LYS A 65 0.46 -26.52 -2.99
N LEU A 66 1.56 -26.68 -3.71
CA LEU A 66 2.54 -25.61 -3.93
C LEU A 66 1.94 -24.49 -4.78
N ASP A 67 1.22 -24.83 -5.85
CA ASP A 67 0.49 -23.83 -6.65
C ASP A 67 -0.55 -23.07 -5.81
N GLU A 68 -1.32 -23.78 -4.98
CA GLU A 68 -2.31 -23.16 -4.09
C GLU A 68 -1.65 -22.15 -3.13
N ALA A 69 -0.50 -22.51 -2.56
CA ALA A 69 0.27 -21.63 -1.70
C ALA A 69 0.82 -20.40 -2.46
N ALA A 70 1.36 -20.60 -3.67
CA ALA A 70 1.82 -19.50 -4.52
C ALA A 70 0.66 -18.56 -4.90
N ALA A 71 -0.51 -19.11 -5.23
CA ALA A 71 -1.72 -18.33 -5.51
C ALA A 71 -2.19 -17.53 -4.29
N ALA A 72 -2.10 -18.10 -3.08
CA ALA A 72 -2.42 -17.39 -1.84
C ALA A 72 -1.47 -16.22 -1.59
N LEU A 73 -0.17 -16.40 -1.82
CA LEU A 73 0.82 -15.33 -1.68
C LEU A 73 0.55 -14.17 -2.65
N ARG A 74 0.19 -14.46 -3.91
CA ARG A 74 -0.15 -13.42 -4.89
C ARG A 74 -1.41 -12.65 -4.54
N ARG A 75 -2.45 -13.33 -4.04
CA ARG A 75 -3.66 -12.64 -3.55
C ARG A 75 -3.29 -11.68 -2.42
N HIS A 76 -2.45 -12.13 -1.49
CA HIS A 76 -2.01 -11.27 -0.39
C HIS A 76 -1.14 -10.09 -0.87
N ALA A 77 -0.25 -10.31 -1.83
CA ALA A 77 0.53 -9.24 -2.46
C ALA A 77 -0.39 -8.19 -3.11
N GLN A 78 -1.45 -8.63 -3.78
CA GLN A 78 -2.44 -7.74 -4.38
C GLN A 78 -3.21 -6.92 -3.33
N GLU A 79 -3.67 -7.56 -2.25
CA GLU A 79 -4.31 -6.86 -1.12
C GLU A 79 -3.39 -5.78 -0.52
N LEU A 80 -2.09 -6.09 -0.35
CA LEU A 80 -1.12 -5.12 0.15
C LEU A 80 -0.89 -3.96 -0.82
N ARG A 81 -0.85 -4.20 -2.14
CA ARG A 81 -0.77 -3.13 -3.15
C ARG A 81 -1.98 -2.21 -3.10
N GLU A 82 -3.18 -2.77 -2.95
CA GLU A 82 -4.41 -1.99 -2.85
C GLU A 82 -4.44 -1.12 -1.59
N LEU A 83 -4.01 -1.68 -0.46
CA LEU A 83 -3.90 -0.94 0.80
C LEU A 83 -2.86 0.19 0.70
N LEU A 84 -1.69 -0.07 0.13
CA LEU A 84 -0.66 0.95 -0.09
C LEU A 84 -1.13 2.04 -1.05
N ALA A 85 -1.84 1.68 -2.12
CA ALA A 85 -2.45 2.65 -3.04
C ALA A 85 -3.52 3.51 -2.35
N ALA A 86 -4.33 2.92 -1.46
CA ALA A 86 -5.31 3.66 -0.67
C ALA A 86 -4.62 4.66 0.28
N ILE A 87 -3.58 4.22 1.00
CA ILE A 87 -2.75 5.09 1.85
C ILE A 87 -2.17 6.25 1.04
N LYS A 88 -1.60 5.96 -0.14
CA LYS A 88 -1.01 6.97 -1.00
C LYS A 88 -2.04 8.02 -1.46
N ARG A 89 -3.23 7.58 -1.88
CA ARG A 89 -4.33 8.49 -2.27
C ARG A 89 -4.76 9.38 -1.11
N ILE A 90 -4.88 8.82 0.09
CA ILE A 90 -5.21 9.60 1.29
C ILE A 90 -4.10 10.62 1.56
N ALA A 91 -2.83 10.21 1.51
CA ALA A 91 -1.71 11.12 1.73
C ALA A 91 -1.69 12.27 0.73
N GLU A 92 -1.88 11.99 -0.57
CA GLU A 92 -1.95 13.01 -1.62
C GLU A 92 -3.14 13.96 -1.42
N ALA A 93 -4.32 13.45 -1.07
CA ALA A 93 -5.50 14.27 -0.81
C ALA A 93 -5.31 15.20 0.39
N VAL A 94 -4.76 14.67 1.48
CA VAL A 94 -4.54 15.44 2.72
C VAL A 94 -3.45 16.50 2.54
N VAL A 95 -2.32 16.13 1.92
CA VAL A 95 -1.24 17.09 1.63
C VAL A 95 -1.71 18.15 0.64
N GLY A 96 -2.45 17.77 -0.40
CA GLY A 96 -3.06 18.70 -1.35
C GLY A 96 -3.99 19.70 -0.68
N TRP A 97 -4.89 19.21 0.17
CA TRP A 97 -5.77 20.09 0.94
C TRP A 97 -5.01 21.06 1.84
N PHE A 98 -3.98 20.58 2.55
CA PHE A 98 -3.16 21.45 3.40
C PHE A 98 -2.46 22.53 2.60
N ASN A 99 -1.87 22.21 1.46
CA ASN A 99 -1.24 23.21 0.59
C ASN A 99 -2.25 24.27 0.13
N ASP A 100 -3.43 23.85 -0.33
CA ASP A 100 -4.49 24.77 -0.73
C ASP A 100 -5.00 25.62 0.44
N ALA A 101 -5.07 25.05 1.63
CA ALA A 101 -5.51 25.75 2.84
C ALA A 101 -4.45 26.76 3.31
N ILE A 102 -3.17 26.42 3.23
CA ILE A 102 -2.03 27.31 3.50
C ILE A 102 -2.01 28.47 2.51
N ASP A 103 -2.17 28.21 1.20
CA ASP A 103 -2.20 29.27 0.19
C ASP A 103 -3.40 30.21 0.34
N ARG A 104 -4.56 29.67 0.71
CA ARG A 104 -5.74 30.49 1.05
C ARG A 104 -5.50 31.33 2.29
N PHE A 105 -4.88 30.74 3.31
CA PHE A 105 -4.56 31.43 4.55
C PHE A 105 -3.53 32.55 4.34
N ASN A 106 -2.47 32.29 3.58
CA ASN A 106 -1.44 33.29 3.25
C ASN A 106 -2.02 34.47 2.48
N ARG A 107 -2.90 34.22 1.50
CA ARG A 107 -3.61 35.29 0.77
C ARG A 107 -4.53 36.11 1.68
N ALA A 108 -5.21 35.45 2.62
CA ALA A 108 -6.06 36.13 3.61
C ALA A 108 -5.21 37.00 4.55
N LEU A 109 -4.04 36.51 4.98
CA LEU A 109 -3.08 37.26 5.79
C LEU A 109 -2.49 38.46 5.04
N GLU A 110 -2.13 38.31 3.76
CA GLU A 110 -1.65 39.41 2.93
C GLU A 110 -2.72 40.49 2.74
N SER A 111 -3.96 40.08 2.44
CA SER A 111 -5.09 41.01 2.32
C SER A 111 -5.34 41.76 3.62
N PHE A 112 -5.27 41.06 4.76
CA PHE A 112 -5.38 41.66 6.09
C PHE A 112 -4.24 42.65 6.37
N LYS A 113 -2.99 42.28 6.06
CA LYS A 113 -1.82 43.17 6.23
C LYS A 113 -1.97 44.45 5.40
N ASN A 114 -2.45 44.33 4.16
CA ASN A 114 -2.70 45.48 3.29
C ASN A 114 -3.79 46.39 3.88
N MET A 115 -4.92 45.82 4.34
CA MET A 115 -5.99 46.57 5.01
C MET A 115 -5.50 47.31 6.26
N VAL A 116 -4.70 46.65 7.11
CA VAL A 116 -4.11 47.29 8.30
C VAL A 116 -3.14 48.41 7.90
N SER A 117 -2.30 48.18 6.87
CA SER A 117 -1.39 49.21 6.36
C SER A 117 -2.15 50.44 5.83
N ASP A 118 -3.19 50.23 5.01
CA ASP A 118 -4.02 51.30 4.45
C ASP A 118 -4.74 52.09 5.55
N MET A 119 -5.20 51.41 6.61
CA MET A 119 -5.83 52.06 7.77
C MET A 119 -4.83 52.90 8.55
N VAL A 120 -3.61 52.40 8.77
CA VAL A 120 -2.53 53.16 9.42
C VAL A 120 -2.18 54.40 8.61
N ASP A 121 -2.00 54.26 7.29
CA ASP A 121 -1.68 55.38 6.39
C ASP A 121 -2.81 56.43 6.37
N THR A 122 -4.07 56.00 6.42
CA THR A 122 -5.25 56.88 6.47
C THR A 122 -5.38 57.62 7.82
N VAL A 123 -5.10 56.94 8.94
CA VAL A 123 -5.17 57.52 10.30
C VAL A 123 -3.99 58.46 10.57
N THR A 124 -2.84 58.28 9.92
CA THR A 124 -1.74 59.27 9.96
C THR A 124 -2.08 60.59 9.26
N GLY A 125 -3.10 60.63 8.39
CA GLY A 125 -3.55 61.85 7.70
C GLY A 125 -4.68 62.62 8.40
N VAL A 126 -5.47 62.00 9.27
CA VAL A 126 -6.67 62.59 9.88
C VAL A 126 -6.82 62.07 11.32
N PHE A 127 -6.69 62.95 12.31
CA PHE A 127 -6.67 62.66 13.75
C PHE A 127 -7.64 61.56 14.26
N GLY A 128 -7.10 60.63 15.06
CA GLY A 128 -7.71 60.00 16.24
C GLY A 128 -9.05 59.26 16.10
N GLY A 129 -9.03 57.93 16.14
CA GLY A 129 -10.24 57.13 16.31
C GLY A 129 -9.95 55.68 16.70
N GLY A 130 -10.31 55.31 17.93
CA GLY A 130 -10.28 53.93 18.42
C GLY A 130 -11.36 53.10 17.72
N GLY A 131 -10.95 52.27 16.78
CA GLY A 131 -11.73 51.15 16.28
C GLY A 131 -11.04 49.85 16.71
N ASP A 132 -11.82 48.82 17.05
CA ASP A 132 -11.30 47.51 17.39
C ASP A 132 -10.32 47.02 16.32
N ALA A 133 -9.10 46.69 16.74
CA ALA A 133 -8.08 46.17 15.84
C ALA A 133 -8.64 44.93 15.12
N PRO A 134 -8.56 44.86 13.78
CA PRO A 134 -9.05 43.69 13.07
C PRO A 134 -8.24 42.48 13.55
N GLN A 135 -8.92 41.36 13.83
CA GLN A 135 -8.25 40.17 14.34
C GLN A 135 -7.57 39.43 13.18
N ALA A 136 -6.33 39.00 13.40
CA ALA A 136 -5.62 38.21 12.41
C ALA A 136 -6.41 36.93 12.08
N PRO A 137 -6.54 36.57 10.80
CA PRO A 137 -7.16 35.30 10.43
C PRO A 137 -6.39 34.16 11.09
N ARG A 138 -7.12 33.16 11.57
CA ARG A 138 -6.57 31.93 12.18
C ARG A 138 -6.53 30.81 11.14
N PRO A 139 -5.51 29.92 11.18
CA PRO A 139 -5.45 28.81 10.24
C PRO A 139 -6.61 27.84 10.50
N PRO A 140 -7.28 27.33 9.46
CA PRO A 140 -8.46 26.47 9.62
C PRO A 140 -8.17 25.11 10.25
N TRP A 141 -6.91 24.69 10.30
CA TRP A 141 -6.45 23.45 10.95
C TRP A 141 -5.89 23.68 12.37
N GLU A 142 -6.03 24.89 12.92
CA GLU A 142 -5.56 25.20 14.26
C GLU A 142 -6.25 24.31 15.32
N GLY A 143 -5.47 23.66 16.18
CA GLY A 143 -5.98 22.77 17.22
C GLY A 143 -6.36 21.36 16.74
N TRP A 144 -6.16 21.03 15.47
CA TRP A 144 -6.39 19.68 14.97
C TRP A 144 -5.31 18.72 15.48
N ARG A 145 -5.69 17.44 15.64
CA ARG A 145 -4.77 16.36 16.03
C ARG A 145 -3.65 16.16 15.00
N TYR A 146 -3.98 16.31 13.73
CA TYR A 146 -3.03 16.22 12.62
C TYR A 146 -2.85 17.60 11.99
N GLN A 147 -1.60 18.02 11.86
CA GLN A 147 -1.17 19.32 11.34
C GLN A 147 -0.06 19.09 10.31
N PRO A 148 0.23 20.05 9.42
CA PRO A 148 1.24 19.90 8.37
C PRO A 148 2.60 19.42 8.91
N ASP A 149 2.98 19.88 10.10
CA ASP A 149 4.27 19.60 10.73
C ASP A 149 4.32 18.26 11.49
N ASN A 150 3.18 17.59 11.66
CA ASN A 150 3.06 16.34 12.43
C ASN A 150 2.31 15.26 11.62
N LEU A 151 2.53 15.22 10.31
CA LEU A 151 2.01 14.17 9.44
C LEU A 151 2.87 12.90 9.54
N PRO A 152 2.26 11.71 9.54
CA PRO A 152 3.00 10.46 9.56
C PRO A 152 3.84 10.30 8.28
N PRO A 153 4.97 9.57 8.36
CA PRO A 153 5.83 9.33 7.20
C PRO A 153 5.07 8.63 6.08
N ALA A 154 5.47 8.88 4.83
CA ALA A 154 4.80 8.34 3.66
C ALA A 154 4.79 6.79 3.68
N GLY A 155 3.61 6.20 3.44
CA GLY A 155 3.43 4.74 3.41
C GLY A 155 3.13 4.10 4.77
N ASP A 156 3.04 4.87 5.86
CA ASP A 156 2.64 4.35 7.17
C ASP A 156 1.13 4.03 7.23
N LYS A 157 0.74 2.96 7.93
CA LYS A 157 -0.66 2.59 8.20
C LYS A 157 -1.41 3.69 8.95
N GLN A 158 -0.71 4.55 9.70
CA GLN A 158 -1.29 5.70 10.37
C GLN A 158 -2.04 6.65 9.41
N TRP A 159 -1.71 6.65 8.11
CA TRP A 159 -2.46 7.41 7.11
C TRP A 159 -3.93 7.01 6.98
N LEU A 160 -4.30 5.76 7.31
CA LEU A 160 -5.71 5.34 7.33
C LEU A 160 -6.49 6.05 8.44
N GLU A 161 -5.87 6.25 9.61
CA GLU A 161 -6.46 7.02 10.71
C GLU A 161 -6.54 8.51 10.36
N VAL A 162 -5.49 9.06 9.75
CA VAL A 162 -5.47 10.44 9.24
C VAL A 162 -6.60 10.65 8.23
N GLY A 163 -6.77 9.74 7.27
CA GLY A 163 -7.84 9.84 6.27
C GLY A 163 -9.23 9.78 6.89
N THR A 164 -9.43 8.94 7.91
CA THR A 164 -10.71 8.85 8.64
C THR A 164 -11.00 10.15 9.39
N PHE A 165 -9.98 10.70 10.06
CA PHE A 165 -10.08 12.00 10.74
C PHE A 165 -10.38 13.12 9.75
N MET A 166 -9.67 13.18 8.62
CA MET A 166 -9.85 14.22 7.60
C MET A 166 -11.22 14.15 6.92
N ARG A 167 -11.74 12.94 6.65
CA ARG A 167 -13.12 12.76 6.18
C ARG A 167 -14.14 13.26 7.20
N ALA A 168 -13.92 13.02 8.49
CA ALA A 168 -14.79 13.55 9.55
C ALA A 168 -14.77 15.09 9.64
N GLN A 169 -13.67 15.73 9.21
CA GLN A 169 -13.55 17.19 9.10
C GLN A 169 -14.05 17.76 7.76
N GLY A 170 -14.53 16.92 6.84
CA GLY A 170 -15.05 17.33 5.52
C GLY A 170 -13.96 17.64 4.48
N VAL A 171 -12.75 17.15 4.67
CA VAL A 171 -11.58 17.38 3.81
C VAL A 171 -11.47 16.33 2.68
N ALA A 172 -12.07 15.15 2.85
CA ALA A 172 -11.94 14.00 1.95
C ALA A 172 -13.26 13.25 1.73
#